data_AF-A0A933BQI4-F1
#
_entry.id   AF-A0A933BQI4-F1
#
_cell.length_a   1.000
_cell.length_b   1.000
_cell.length_c   1.000
_cell.angle_alpha   90.00
_cell.angle_beta   90.00
_cell.angle_gamma   90.00
#
_symmetry.space_group_name_H-M   'P 1'
#
loop_
_entity.id
_entity.type
_entity.pdbx_description
1 polymer ?
#
loop_
_entity_poly.entity_id
_entity_poly.type
_entity_poly.pdbx_seq_one_letter_code
_entity_poly.pdbx_strand_id
1 'polypeptide(L)'
;MPEKRNVEINSRQDTLALITPEIRPWPVTPPPSPEEVKKVYAKRKAEEFGQWLEDNVRFEYGFGKAEALQGSKVLDIGLWRLGHKFASSLLAEAGAEVVAIEPPKGDPLRNLTPFGREEYMLADKETGEKCGLDFISEMVNKHSITLDVETPEGQEVFKRLARHADVVVDGMLPGYMDKLGIGYRQLREINPRLVYCWVGLKGSWGPMKDRTSKHGQWELEPFGCASSAYIHSTGFPQDQLPRGKGGDPSRHGVWLADYVAGEQAGVNILAALYWRDAVSGEGQFIEVTGAEALMDILDFDISWYGFNTSIKGRTGGWDPNLNQYEWNPCRDGYMMIGGQSDRLWYRIGMCI
;
A
#
# COMPACT_ATOMS: atom_id res chain seq x y z
N MET A 1 -35.28 12.75 0.73
CA MET A 1 -35.01 13.99 1.50
C MET A 1 -34.56 13.57 2.88
N PRO A 2 -33.45 14.09 3.42
CA PRO A 2 -33.00 13.73 4.76
C PRO A 2 -34.04 14.20 5.79
N GLU A 3 -34.44 13.29 6.67
CA GLU A 3 -35.43 13.55 7.71
C GLU A 3 -34.80 14.44 8.79
N LYS A 4 -35.30 15.66 8.99
CA LYS A 4 -34.86 16.51 10.11
C LYS A 4 -35.43 15.93 11.40
N ARG A 5 -34.59 15.32 12.23
CA ARG A 5 -34.94 14.89 13.59
C ARG A 5 -34.58 15.99 14.58
N ASN A 6 -35.56 16.45 15.34
CA ASN A 6 -35.31 17.27 16.52
C ASN A 6 -34.92 16.33 17.67
N VAL A 7 -33.66 16.39 18.11
CA VAL A 7 -33.16 15.59 19.22
C VAL A 7 -32.89 16.51 20.41
N GLU A 8 -33.62 16.30 21.51
CA GLU A 8 -33.40 16.98 22.77
C GLU A 8 -32.30 16.26 23.55
N ILE A 9 -31.20 16.95 23.84
CA ILE A 9 -30.03 16.37 24.54
C ILE A 9 -30.10 16.79 26.00
N ASN A 10 -30.46 15.86 26.88
CA ASN A 10 -30.62 16.11 28.32
C ASN A 10 -29.48 15.52 29.16
N SER A 11 -28.68 14.61 28.57
CA SER A 11 -27.55 13.95 29.23
C SER A 11 -26.48 13.51 28.23
N ARG A 12 -25.29 13.12 28.75
CA ARG A 12 -24.21 12.54 27.93
C ARG A 12 -24.64 11.23 27.25
N GLN A 13 -25.55 10.47 27.85
CA GLN A 13 -26.03 9.21 27.28
C GLN A 13 -26.78 9.45 25.95
N ASP A 14 -27.52 10.57 25.86
CA ASP A 14 -28.29 10.97 24.67
C ASP A 14 -27.37 11.35 23.49
N THR A 15 -26.12 11.70 23.78
CA THR A 15 -25.13 12.01 22.74
C THR A 15 -24.49 10.76 22.15
N LEU A 16 -24.41 9.64 22.88
CA LEU A 16 -23.67 8.44 22.44
C LEU A 16 -24.17 7.89 21.09
N ALA A 17 -25.48 7.92 20.85
CA ALA A 17 -26.07 7.50 19.57
C ALA A 17 -25.80 8.47 18.40
N LEU A 18 -25.47 9.73 18.69
CA LEU A 18 -25.16 10.78 17.70
C LEU A 18 -23.66 10.84 17.34
N ILE A 19 -22.78 10.40 18.25
CA ILE A 19 -21.31 10.31 18.05
C ILE A 19 -20.87 8.94 17.54
N THR A 20 -21.77 7.96 17.49
CA THR A 20 -21.51 6.71 16.78
C THR A 20 -21.76 7.00 15.30
N PRO A 21 -20.74 7.04 14.41
CA PRO A 21 -21.01 7.21 12.99
C PRO A 21 -22.00 6.12 12.56
N GLU A 22 -23.07 6.50 11.84
CA GLU A 22 -23.88 5.53 11.11
C GLU A 22 -22.98 4.87 10.07
N ILE A 23 -22.29 3.80 10.48
CA ILE A 23 -21.58 2.92 9.57
C ILE A 23 -22.66 2.30 8.71
N ARG A 24 -22.75 2.73 7.45
CA ARG A 24 -23.69 2.15 6.49
C ARG A 24 -23.54 0.61 6.56
N PRO A 25 -24.64 -0.14 6.70
CA PRO A 25 -24.56 -1.59 6.72
C PRO A 25 -23.90 -2.06 5.42
N TRP A 26 -22.88 -2.90 5.56
CA TRP A 26 -22.25 -3.58 4.44
C TRP A 26 -23.24 -4.58 3.82
N PRO A 27 -23.32 -4.68 2.48
CA PRO A 27 -22.64 -3.88 1.46
C PRO A 27 -23.34 -2.54 1.18
N VAL A 28 -22.55 -1.47 0.96
CA VAL A 28 -23.08 -0.11 0.75
C VAL A 28 -23.88 0.04 -0.55
N THR A 29 -23.73 -0.87 -1.51
CA THR A 29 -24.66 -1.14 -2.62
C THR A 29 -24.24 -2.50 -3.18
N PRO A 30 -25.15 -3.48 -3.37
CA PRO A 30 -24.76 -4.74 -4.00
C PRO A 30 -24.30 -4.48 -5.45
N PRO A 31 -23.31 -5.22 -5.96
CA PRO A 31 -22.90 -5.08 -7.35
C PRO A 31 -24.09 -5.41 -8.28
N PRO A 32 -24.22 -4.73 -9.44
CA PRO A 32 -25.25 -5.05 -10.41
C PRO A 32 -25.09 -6.47 -10.92
N SER A 33 -26.22 -7.14 -11.20
CA SER A 33 -26.24 -8.47 -11.81
C SER A 33 -25.62 -8.45 -13.21
N PRO A 34 -25.10 -9.60 -13.71
CA PRO A 34 -24.60 -9.71 -15.09
C PRO A 34 -25.62 -9.22 -16.14
N GLU A 35 -26.92 -9.45 -15.92
CA GLU A 35 -28.00 -8.95 -16.77
C GLU A 35 -28.10 -7.42 -16.77
N GLU A 36 -27.91 -6.77 -15.62
CA GLU A 36 -27.90 -5.31 -15.51
C GLU A 36 -26.66 -4.71 -16.18
N VAL A 37 -25.50 -5.34 -16.03
CA VAL A 37 -24.26 -4.93 -16.71
C VAL A 37 -24.39 -5.07 -18.23
N LYS A 38 -24.92 -6.19 -18.73
CA LYS A 38 -25.14 -6.42 -20.17
C LYS A 38 -26.07 -5.38 -20.80
N LYS A 39 -27.12 -4.95 -20.09
CA LYS A 39 -28.00 -3.86 -20.56
C LYS A 39 -27.25 -2.54 -20.71
N VAL A 40 -26.26 -2.27 -19.85
CA VAL A 40 -25.41 -1.07 -19.95
C VAL A 40 -24.48 -1.17 -21.15
N TYR A 41 -23.83 -2.33 -21.37
CA TYR A 41 -23.01 -2.56 -22.56
C TYR A 41 -23.82 -2.35 -23.85
N ALA A 42 -25.04 -2.91 -23.91
CA ALA A 42 -25.94 -2.74 -25.04
C ALA A 42 -26.37 -1.30 -25.28
N LYS A 43 -26.75 -0.60 -24.22
CA LYS A 43 -27.08 0.84 -24.31
C LYS A 43 -25.89 1.66 -24.83
N ARG A 44 -24.67 1.29 -24.48
CA ARG A 44 -23.43 1.96 -24.89
C ARG A 44 -22.87 1.46 -26.22
N LYS A 45 -23.49 0.44 -26.85
CA LYS A 45 -22.97 -0.26 -28.04
C LYS A 45 -21.55 -0.77 -27.83
N ALA A 46 -21.32 -1.36 -26.66
CA ALA A 46 -20.02 -1.81 -26.18
C ALA A 46 -19.99 -3.31 -25.87
N GLU A 47 -20.96 -4.10 -26.35
CA GLU A 47 -21.03 -5.53 -26.05
C GLU A 47 -19.79 -6.30 -26.51
N GLU A 48 -19.29 -6.03 -27.72
CA GLU A 48 -18.10 -6.71 -28.24
C GLU A 48 -16.86 -6.43 -27.40
N PHE A 49 -16.64 -5.15 -27.04
CA PHE A 49 -15.52 -4.77 -26.17
C PHE A 49 -15.71 -5.29 -24.73
N GLY A 50 -16.93 -5.26 -24.20
CA GLY A 50 -17.26 -5.80 -22.88
C GLY A 50 -17.02 -7.30 -22.79
N GLN A 51 -17.43 -8.05 -23.82
CA GLN A 51 -17.18 -9.49 -23.90
C GLN A 51 -15.68 -9.79 -24.08
N TRP A 52 -14.99 -9.03 -24.94
CA TRP A 52 -13.54 -9.14 -25.09
C TRP A 52 -12.82 -8.90 -23.76
N LEU A 53 -13.21 -7.86 -23.01
CA LEU A 53 -12.67 -7.61 -21.66
C LEU A 53 -12.92 -8.81 -20.76
N GLU A 54 -14.19 -9.25 -20.61
CA GLU A 54 -14.54 -10.39 -19.76
C GLU A 54 -13.77 -11.67 -20.11
N ASP A 55 -13.56 -11.96 -21.40
CA ASP A 55 -12.84 -13.15 -21.82
C ASP A 55 -11.33 -13.05 -21.56
N ASN A 56 -10.78 -11.83 -21.51
CA ASN A 56 -9.35 -11.57 -21.36
C ASN A 56 -8.90 -11.21 -19.94
N VAL A 57 -9.81 -10.81 -19.04
CA VAL A 57 -9.52 -10.41 -17.65
C VAL A 57 -10.07 -11.38 -16.60
N ARG A 58 -10.60 -12.53 -17.04
CA ARG A 58 -11.00 -13.63 -16.16
C ARG A 58 -9.81 -14.15 -15.39
N PHE A 59 -9.88 -14.12 -14.06
CA PHE A 59 -8.82 -14.58 -13.18
C PHE A 59 -8.51 -16.08 -13.40
N GLU A 60 -9.48 -16.86 -13.86
CA GLU A 60 -9.32 -18.28 -14.17
C GLU A 60 -8.31 -18.54 -15.31
N TYR A 61 -8.05 -17.53 -16.15
CA TYR A 61 -7.09 -17.59 -17.26
C TYR A 61 -5.85 -16.71 -17.03
N GLY A 62 -5.67 -16.17 -15.82
CA GLY A 62 -4.58 -15.22 -15.51
C GLY A 62 -3.17 -15.77 -15.78
N PHE A 63 -2.98 -17.09 -15.70
CA PHE A 63 -1.70 -17.75 -15.99
C PHE A 63 -1.59 -18.32 -17.41
N GLY A 64 -2.58 -18.09 -18.29
CA GLY A 64 -2.65 -18.67 -19.63
C GLY A 64 -1.90 -17.89 -20.72
N LYS A 65 -1.39 -16.70 -20.41
CA LYS A 65 -0.66 -15.82 -21.35
C LYS A 65 0.80 -15.70 -20.95
N ALA A 66 1.64 -15.43 -21.95
CA ALA A 66 3.04 -15.11 -21.68
C ALA A 66 3.13 -13.71 -21.05
N GLU A 67 3.65 -13.64 -19.84
CA GLU A 67 3.75 -12.43 -19.03
C GLU A 67 5.21 -12.01 -18.83
N ALA A 68 5.44 -10.76 -18.47
CA ALA A 68 6.77 -10.13 -18.45
C ALA A 68 7.80 -10.83 -17.54
N LEU A 69 7.34 -11.42 -16.43
CA LEU A 69 8.17 -12.14 -15.46
C LEU A 69 7.94 -13.66 -15.48
N GLN A 70 7.31 -14.20 -16.52
CA GLN A 70 7.08 -15.63 -16.63
C GLN A 70 8.39 -16.41 -16.45
N GLY A 71 8.36 -17.41 -15.55
CA GLY A 71 9.50 -18.25 -15.21
C GLY A 71 10.41 -17.70 -14.11
N SER A 72 10.22 -16.45 -13.70
CA SER A 72 10.90 -15.89 -12.52
C SER A 72 10.31 -16.46 -11.24
N LYS A 73 11.17 -16.85 -10.30
CA LYS A 73 10.76 -17.40 -9.00
C LYS A 73 11.05 -16.44 -7.87
N VAL A 74 10.05 -16.12 -7.07
CA VAL A 74 10.15 -15.14 -5.98
C VAL A 74 9.76 -15.80 -4.67
N LEU A 75 10.59 -15.62 -3.64
CA LEU A 75 10.22 -15.94 -2.27
C LEU A 75 9.83 -14.64 -1.57
N ASP A 76 8.65 -14.62 -0.98
CA ASP A 76 8.15 -13.50 -0.19
C ASP A 76 8.08 -13.92 1.28
N ILE A 77 8.77 -13.21 2.17
CA ILE A 77 8.76 -13.52 3.60
C ILE A 77 8.62 -12.25 4.42
N GLY A 78 7.64 -12.23 5.31
CA GLY A 78 7.46 -11.15 6.26
C GLY A 78 6.14 -11.27 7.01
N LEU A 79 6.01 -10.46 8.05
CA LEU A 79 4.83 -10.45 8.94
C LEU A 79 4.27 -9.05 9.04
N TRP A 80 2.93 -8.93 9.10
CA TRP A 80 2.17 -7.69 9.29
C TRP A 80 2.28 -6.62 8.20
N ARG A 81 3.48 -6.39 7.65
CA ARG A 81 3.78 -5.25 6.78
C ARG A 81 3.18 -5.43 5.39
N LEU A 82 2.67 -4.35 4.81
CA LEU A 82 2.13 -4.40 3.45
C LEU A 82 3.18 -4.13 2.39
N GLY A 83 4.28 -3.41 2.68
CA GLY A 83 5.22 -3.01 1.63
C GLY A 83 5.88 -4.16 0.87
N HIS A 84 6.43 -5.14 1.58
CA HIS A 84 7.00 -6.36 0.95
C HIS A 84 5.95 -7.19 0.19
N LYS A 85 4.75 -7.32 0.76
CA LYS A 85 3.64 -8.05 0.12
C LYS A 85 3.18 -7.34 -1.14
N PHE A 86 3.06 -6.02 -1.12
CA PHE A 86 2.69 -5.25 -2.31
C PHE A 86 3.77 -5.38 -3.39
N ALA A 87 5.05 -5.27 -3.03
CA ALA A 87 6.16 -5.48 -3.96
C ALA A 87 6.10 -6.86 -4.64
N SER A 88 5.88 -7.93 -3.87
CA SER A 88 5.79 -9.28 -4.41
C SER A 88 4.48 -9.52 -5.18
N SER A 89 3.38 -8.84 -4.84
CA SER A 89 2.13 -8.87 -5.61
C SER A 89 2.32 -8.27 -7.00
N LEU A 90 3.01 -7.13 -7.11
CA LEU A 90 3.34 -6.52 -8.42
C LEU A 90 4.13 -7.48 -9.31
N LEU A 91 5.06 -8.25 -8.72
CA LEU A 91 5.81 -9.28 -9.46
C LEU A 91 4.91 -10.46 -9.86
N ALA A 92 4.01 -10.89 -8.98
CA ALA A 92 3.05 -11.96 -9.27
C ALA A 92 2.08 -11.57 -10.40
N GLU A 93 1.56 -10.34 -10.37
CA GLU A 93 0.71 -9.77 -11.42
C GLU A 93 1.45 -9.65 -12.76
N ALA A 94 2.76 -9.39 -12.73
CA ALA A 94 3.62 -9.42 -13.91
C ALA A 94 4.03 -10.84 -14.35
N GLY A 95 3.51 -11.90 -13.70
CA GLY A 95 3.66 -13.30 -14.10
C GLY A 95 4.76 -14.09 -13.40
N ALA A 96 5.37 -13.57 -12.34
CA ALA A 96 6.34 -14.33 -11.55
C ALA A 96 5.64 -15.41 -10.71
N GLU A 97 6.33 -16.55 -10.50
CA GLU A 97 5.90 -17.56 -9.54
C GLU A 97 6.32 -17.10 -8.14
N VAL A 98 5.36 -16.56 -7.38
CA VAL A 98 5.60 -16.04 -6.03
C VAL A 98 5.13 -17.03 -4.98
N VAL A 99 6.06 -17.40 -4.09
CA VAL A 99 5.80 -18.27 -2.93
C VAL A 99 5.97 -17.43 -1.67
N ALA A 100 4.86 -17.12 -1.02
CA ALA A 100 4.83 -16.50 0.28
C ALA A 100 5.07 -17.54 1.38
N ILE A 101 5.99 -17.21 2.29
CA ILE A 101 6.46 -18.08 3.37
C ILE A 101 5.89 -17.55 4.68
N GLU A 102 5.00 -18.34 5.28
CA GLU A 102 4.31 -18.00 6.52
C GLU A 102 4.72 -18.92 7.68
N PRO A 103 4.76 -18.41 8.91
CA PRO A 103 5.04 -19.25 10.07
C PRO A 103 3.87 -20.23 10.32
N PRO A 104 4.05 -21.25 11.17
CA PRO A 104 2.99 -22.23 11.52
C PRO A 104 1.65 -21.64 11.98
N LYS A 105 1.64 -20.40 12.47
CA LYS A 105 0.44 -19.67 12.92
C LYS A 105 -0.18 -18.78 11.84
N GLY A 106 0.39 -18.76 10.64
CA GLY A 106 0.06 -17.81 9.58
C GLY A 106 0.57 -16.40 9.85
N ASP A 107 0.51 -15.54 8.83
CA ASP A 107 0.68 -14.10 9.04
C ASP A 107 -0.48 -13.57 9.91
N PRO A 108 -0.20 -12.88 11.03
CA PRO A 108 -1.24 -12.26 11.85
C PRO A 108 -2.17 -11.30 11.08
N LEU A 109 -1.72 -10.73 9.95
CA LEU A 109 -2.53 -9.90 9.06
C LEU A 109 -3.79 -10.63 8.56
N ARG A 110 -3.78 -11.98 8.48
CA ARG A 110 -4.95 -12.80 8.16
C ARG A 110 -6.14 -12.55 9.10
N ASN A 111 -5.89 -12.12 10.33
CA ASN A 111 -6.91 -11.87 11.34
C ASN A 111 -7.33 -10.39 11.42
N LEU A 112 -6.69 -9.50 10.64
CA LEU A 112 -6.99 -8.08 10.69
C LEU A 112 -8.27 -7.78 9.91
N THR A 113 -9.23 -7.13 10.56
CA THR A 113 -10.52 -6.81 9.95
C THR A 113 -10.98 -5.41 10.36
N PRO A 114 -11.66 -4.65 9.46
CA PRO A 114 -12.16 -3.33 9.81
C PRO A 114 -12.99 -3.36 11.11
N PHE A 115 -12.68 -2.45 12.03
CA PHE A 115 -13.39 -2.30 13.30
C PHE A 115 -13.37 -3.55 14.21
N GLY A 116 -12.52 -4.55 13.95
CA GLY A 116 -12.51 -5.82 14.70
C GLY A 116 -13.75 -6.69 14.46
N ARG A 117 -14.45 -6.47 13.34
CA ARG A 117 -15.72 -7.11 13.00
C ARG A 117 -15.51 -8.29 12.05
N GLU A 118 -15.76 -9.51 12.54
CA GLU A 118 -15.56 -10.74 11.76
C GLU A 118 -16.47 -10.85 10.52
N GLU A 119 -17.60 -10.15 10.51
CA GLU A 119 -18.51 -10.11 9.35
C GLU A 119 -17.91 -9.42 8.12
N TYR A 120 -16.79 -8.70 8.29
CA TYR A 120 -16.05 -8.10 7.18
C TYR A 120 -14.91 -8.99 6.68
N MET A 121 -14.72 -10.17 7.27
CA MET A 121 -13.77 -11.16 6.77
C MET A 121 -14.43 -12.01 5.67
N LEU A 122 -13.64 -12.43 4.69
CA LEU A 122 -14.09 -13.35 3.66
C LEU A 122 -13.81 -14.78 4.10
N ALA A 123 -14.80 -15.67 3.92
CA ALA A 123 -14.62 -17.08 4.18
C ALA A 123 -14.14 -17.78 2.90
N ASP A 124 -13.13 -18.64 3.04
CA ASP A 124 -12.73 -19.55 1.99
C ASP A 124 -13.90 -20.45 1.59
N LYS A 125 -14.04 -20.71 0.28
CA LYS A 125 -15.20 -21.44 -0.26
C LYS A 125 -15.15 -22.94 0.06
N GLU A 126 -13.96 -23.49 0.28
CA GLU A 126 -13.75 -24.93 0.48
C GLU A 126 -13.61 -25.28 1.96
N THR A 127 -12.77 -24.55 2.70
CA THR A 127 -12.46 -24.79 4.10
C THR A 127 -13.36 -24.02 5.06
N GLY A 128 -13.97 -22.92 4.60
CA GLY A 128 -14.72 -21.99 5.44
C GLY A 128 -13.85 -21.13 6.36
N GLU A 129 -12.52 -21.21 6.25
CA GLU A 129 -11.60 -20.39 7.03
C GLU A 129 -11.77 -18.91 6.70
N LYS A 130 -11.89 -18.06 7.72
CA LYS A 130 -12.04 -16.61 7.53
C LYS A 130 -10.68 -15.94 7.38
N CYS A 131 -10.59 -15.00 6.44
CA CYS A 131 -9.41 -14.18 6.24
C CYS A 131 -9.75 -12.70 6.06
N GLY A 132 -8.90 -11.84 6.62
CA GLY A 132 -9.01 -10.40 6.61
C GLY A 132 -8.72 -9.78 5.24
N LEU A 133 -9.37 -8.64 4.97
CA LEU A 133 -9.33 -7.99 3.65
C LEU A 133 -7.93 -7.50 3.26
N ASP A 134 -7.14 -6.98 4.21
CA ASP A 134 -5.78 -6.50 3.95
C ASP A 134 -4.87 -7.65 3.49
N PHE A 135 -4.98 -8.83 4.11
CA PHE A 135 -4.21 -10.00 3.70
C PHE A 135 -4.65 -10.47 2.31
N ILE A 136 -5.95 -10.56 2.05
CA ILE A 136 -6.46 -11.01 0.75
C ILE A 136 -6.03 -10.07 -0.38
N SER A 137 -6.08 -8.74 -0.15
CA SER A 137 -5.66 -7.73 -1.12
C SER A 137 -4.20 -7.94 -1.55
N GLU A 138 -3.31 -8.19 -0.59
CA GLU A 138 -1.88 -8.25 -0.86
C GLU A 138 -1.34 -9.65 -1.09
N MET A 139 -2.19 -10.66 -1.21
CA MET A 139 -1.77 -12.05 -1.44
C MET A 139 -2.33 -12.63 -2.74
N VAL A 140 -2.90 -11.77 -3.58
CA VAL A 140 -3.40 -12.12 -4.91
C VAL A 140 -2.26 -12.71 -5.76
N ASN A 141 -2.58 -13.76 -6.53
CA ASN A 141 -1.66 -14.47 -7.45
C ASN A 141 -0.43 -15.13 -6.80
N LYS A 142 -0.43 -15.35 -5.47
CA LYS A 142 0.68 -16.01 -4.75
C LYS A 142 0.31 -17.41 -4.30
N HIS A 143 1.30 -18.29 -4.32
CA HIS A 143 1.28 -19.50 -3.52
C HIS A 143 1.63 -19.15 -2.06
N SER A 144 1.03 -19.83 -1.09
CA SER A 144 1.40 -19.72 0.32
C SER A 144 1.87 -21.07 0.83
N ILE A 145 2.99 -21.09 1.55
CA ILE A 145 3.50 -22.27 2.25
C ILE A 145 3.74 -21.94 3.72
N THR A 146 3.58 -22.95 4.56
CA THR A 146 3.92 -22.87 5.98
C THR A 146 5.34 -23.38 6.20
N LEU A 147 6.20 -22.55 6.80
CA LEU A 147 7.58 -22.90 7.12
C LEU A 147 8.03 -22.19 8.40
N ASP A 148 8.54 -22.97 9.35
CA ASP A 148 9.14 -22.42 10.57
C ASP A 148 10.64 -22.14 10.37
N VAL A 149 10.97 -20.91 9.97
CA VAL A 149 12.35 -20.46 9.75
C VAL A 149 13.18 -20.30 11.03
N GLU A 150 12.59 -20.42 12.21
CA GLU A 150 13.33 -20.40 13.47
C GLU A 150 13.97 -21.76 13.78
N THR A 151 13.51 -22.83 13.15
CA THR A 151 14.09 -24.17 13.26
C THR A 151 15.27 -24.37 12.30
N PRO A 152 16.31 -25.14 12.67
CA PRO A 152 17.39 -25.50 11.76
C PRO A 152 16.89 -26.19 10.47
N GLU A 153 15.87 -27.04 10.59
CA GLU A 153 15.25 -27.73 9.46
C GLU A 153 14.56 -26.74 8.52
N GLY A 154 13.81 -25.77 9.06
CA GLY A 154 13.16 -24.74 8.26
C GLY A 154 14.15 -23.80 7.59
N GLN A 155 15.27 -23.47 8.25
CA GLN A 155 16.37 -22.70 7.66
C GLN A 155 16.99 -23.46 6.47
N GLU A 156 17.18 -24.77 6.58
CA GLU A 156 17.72 -25.58 5.48
C GLU A 156 16.72 -25.66 4.31
N VAL A 157 15.43 -25.82 4.60
CA VAL A 157 14.39 -25.77 3.55
C VAL A 157 14.38 -24.40 2.86
N PHE A 158 14.46 -23.31 3.61
CA PHE A 158 14.53 -21.95 3.04
C PHE A 158 15.75 -21.79 2.14
N LYS A 159 16.94 -22.24 2.57
CA LYS A 159 18.16 -22.21 1.74
C LYS A 159 18.01 -23.01 0.45
N ARG A 160 17.34 -24.17 0.50
CA ARG A 160 17.04 -24.98 -0.68
C ARG A 160 16.10 -24.26 -1.65
N LEU A 161 15.07 -23.57 -1.14
CA LEU A 161 14.20 -22.74 -1.97
C LEU A 161 14.98 -21.57 -2.59
N ALA A 162 15.74 -20.83 -1.77
CA ALA A 162 16.52 -19.66 -2.19
C ALA A 162 17.61 -19.99 -3.23
N ARG A 163 18.12 -21.22 -3.25
CA ARG A 163 19.03 -21.72 -4.30
C ARG A 163 18.42 -21.66 -5.70
N HIS A 164 17.10 -21.75 -5.79
CA HIS A 164 16.35 -21.76 -7.05
C HIS A 164 15.53 -20.48 -7.28
N ALA A 165 15.55 -19.56 -6.33
CA ALA A 165 14.84 -18.29 -6.43
C ALA A 165 15.65 -17.28 -7.25
N ASP A 166 14.96 -16.47 -8.03
CA ASP A 166 15.51 -15.28 -8.68
C ASP A 166 15.53 -14.09 -7.72
N VAL A 167 14.48 -14.00 -6.89
CA VAL A 167 14.27 -12.89 -5.96
C VAL A 167 13.88 -13.42 -4.59
N VAL A 168 14.41 -12.80 -3.53
CA VAL A 168 13.83 -12.85 -2.17
C VAL A 168 13.36 -11.46 -1.82
N VAL A 169 12.09 -11.31 -1.45
CA VAL A 169 11.53 -10.09 -0.86
C VAL A 169 11.41 -10.32 0.64
N ASP A 170 12.28 -9.65 1.40
CA ASP A 170 12.35 -9.76 2.85
C ASP A 170 11.68 -8.55 3.51
N GLY A 171 10.51 -8.79 4.07
CA GLY A 171 9.81 -7.86 4.91
C GLY A 171 9.93 -8.19 6.39
N MET A 172 11.01 -8.80 6.90
CA MET A 172 11.29 -9.03 8.32
C MET A 172 12.02 -7.84 8.98
N LEU A 173 12.17 -7.87 10.31
CA LEU A 173 12.90 -6.80 11.01
C LEU A 173 14.38 -6.80 10.58
N PRO A 174 15.06 -5.63 10.53
CA PRO A 174 16.47 -5.56 10.16
C PRO A 174 17.38 -6.54 10.89
N GLY A 175 18.09 -7.34 10.10
CA GLY A 175 19.04 -8.33 10.58
C GLY A 175 18.41 -9.58 11.21
N TYR A 176 17.08 -9.73 11.18
CA TYR A 176 16.43 -10.96 11.65
C TYR A 176 16.85 -12.17 10.82
N MET A 177 16.74 -12.07 9.49
CA MET A 177 17.11 -13.15 8.57
C MET A 177 18.62 -13.45 8.62
N ASP A 178 19.47 -12.42 8.78
CA ASP A 178 20.91 -12.58 8.98
C ASP A 178 21.23 -13.40 10.25
N LYS A 179 20.54 -13.14 11.36
CA LYS A 179 20.72 -13.89 12.62
C LYS A 179 20.34 -15.37 12.49
N LEU A 180 19.38 -15.67 11.63
CA LEU A 180 18.96 -17.04 11.31
C LEU A 180 19.86 -17.70 10.24
N GLY A 181 20.88 -17.00 9.73
CA GLY A 181 21.79 -17.52 8.70
C GLY A 181 21.11 -17.72 7.33
N ILE A 182 20.02 -17.01 7.09
CA ILE A 182 19.24 -17.01 5.84
C ILE A 182 19.00 -15.57 5.32
N GLY A 183 19.86 -14.63 5.72
CA GLY A 183 19.91 -13.28 5.16
C GLY A 183 20.72 -13.24 3.87
N TYR A 184 20.72 -12.09 3.20
CA TYR A 184 21.42 -11.91 1.94
C TYR A 184 22.89 -12.35 1.99
N ARG A 185 23.60 -12.03 3.09
CA ARG A 185 25.03 -12.35 3.23
C ARG A 185 25.31 -13.85 3.16
N GLN A 186 24.41 -14.69 3.66
CA GLN A 186 24.55 -16.14 3.61
C GLN A 186 23.97 -16.70 2.30
N LEU A 187 22.82 -16.20 1.84
CA LEU A 187 22.19 -16.72 0.65
C LEU A 187 22.97 -16.44 -0.63
N ARG A 188 23.70 -15.31 -0.72
CA ARG A 188 24.54 -15.00 -1.88
C ARG A 188 25.68 -16.02 -2.10
N GLU A 189 26.12 -16.70 -1.05
CA GLU A 189 27.16 -17.74 -1.16
C GLU A 189 26.62 -19.00 -1.86
N ILE A 190 25.31 -19.26 -1.69
CA ILE A 190 24.60 -20.40 -2.27
C ILE A 190 24.05 -20.06 -3.66
N ASN A 191 23.63 -18.82 -3.85
CA ASN A 191 23.08 -18.29 -5.10
C ASN A 191 23.64 -16.88 -5.37
N PRO A 192 24.78 -16.77 -6.07
CA PRO A 192 25.39 -15.47 -6.42
C PRO A 192 24.52 -14.63 -7.38
N ARG A 193 23.52 -15.25 -8.01
CA ARG A 193 22.56 -14.60 -8.93
C ARG A 193 21.33 -14.05 -8.20
N LEU A 194 21.22 -14.24 -6.88
CA LEU A 194 20.06 -13.84 -6.12
C LEU A 194 19.92 -12.32 -6.05
N VAL A 195 18.76 -11.80 -6.48
CA VAL A 195 18.33 -10.46 -6.11
C VAL A 195 17.63 -10.55 -4.76
N TYR A 196 18.09 -9.78 -3.78
CA TYR A 196 17.51 -9.77 -2.43
C TYR A 196 17.05 -8.36 -2.12
N CYS A 197 15.75 -8.17 -1.95
CA CYS A 197 15.16 -6.88 -1.62
C CYS A 197 14.61 -6.91 -0.21
N TRP A 198 15.25 -6.17 0.70
CA TRP A 198 14.71 -5.93 2.03
C TRP A 198 13.82 -4.68 1.99
N VAL A 199 12.60 -4.79 2.51
CA VAL A 199 11.62 -3.70 2.57
C VAL A 199 11.26 -3.41 4.03
N GLY A 200 11.57 -2.19 4.48
CA GLY A 200 11.20 -1.71 5.81
C GLY A 200 10.78 -0.25 5.79
N LEU A 201 10.88 0.46 6.92
CA LEU A 201 10.40 1.84 7.02
C LEU A 201 11.49 2.84 7.31
N LYS A 202 12.54 2.48 8.05
CA LYS A 202 13.55 3.43 8.55
C LYS A 202 14.99 2.99 8.31
N GLY A 203 15.16 1.95 7.51
CA GLY A 203 16.46 1.44 7.09
C GLY A 203 17.03 0.37 8.02
N SER A 204 17.96 -0.40 7.47
CA SER A 204 18.67 -1.43 8.22
C SER A 204 19.97 -0.92 8.85
N TRP A 205 20.23 0.39 8.78
CA TRP A 205 21.42 1.06 9.28
C TRP A 205 21.11 2.46 9.84
N GLY A 206 22.11 3.11 10.42
CA GLY A 206 21.97 4.46 11.00
C GLY A 206 21.37 4.47 12.42
N PRO A 207 21.24 5.67 13.03
CA PRO A 207 20.87 5.83 14.44
C PRO A 207 19.45 5.39 14.78
N MET A 208 18.61 5.17 13.76
CA MET A 208 17.21 4.80 13.93
C MET A 208 16.98 3.29 13.84
N LYS A 209 17.94 2.51 13.34
CA LYS A 209 17.85 1.06 13.09
C LYS A 209 17.35 0.25 14.29
N ASP A 210 17.85 0.55 15.49
CA ASP A 210 17.55 -0.27 16.68
C ASP A 210 16.51 0.40 17.60
N ARG A 211 15.88 1.50 17.14
CA ARG A 211 14.96 2.28 17.97
C ARG A 211 13.57 1.69 17.95
N THR A 212 13.19 1.03 19.04
CA THR A 212 11.85 0.51 19.26
C THR A 212 10.97 1.45 20.08
N SER A 213 9.65 1.34 19.92
CA SER A 213 8.70 1.96 20.83
C SER A 213 8.78 1.30 22.21
N LYS A 214 8.14 1.91 23.22
CA LYS A 214 8.02 1.31 24.56
C LYS A 214 7.36 -0.08 24.58
N HIS A 215 6.72 -0.48 23.48
CA HIS A 215 6.08 -1.78 23.29
C HIS A 215 6.84 -2.68 22.31
N GLY A 216 8.09 -2.34 21.98
CA GLY A 216 8.92 -3.13 21.06
C GLY A 216 8.56 -2.98 19.57
N GLN A 217 7.60 -2.11 19.23
CA GLN A 217 7.18 -1.87 17.85
C GLN A 217 8.07 -0.83 17.18
N TRP A 218 8.59 -1.10 15.98
CA TRP A 218 9.59 -0.23 15.37
C TRP A 218 9.47 -0.10 13.84
N GLU A 219 8.87 -1.08 13.18
CA GLU A 219 8.63 -1.14 11.74
C GLU A 219 7.11 -1.13 11.45
N LEU A 220 6.41 -0.10 11.92
CA LEU A 220 5.00 0.20 11.60
C LEU A 220 4.90 1.44 10.72
N GLU A 221 4.07 1.38 9.69
CA GLU A 221 3.95 2.40 8.63
C GLU A 221 3.94 3.87 9.12
N PRO A 222 3.24 4.24 10.22
CA PRO A 222 3.26 5.62 10.71
C PRO A 222 4.66 6.13 11.03
N PHE A 223 5.60 5.27 11.39
CA PHE A 223 6.98 5.67 11.65
C PHE A 223 7.73 6.04 10.38
N GLY A 224 7.43 5.42 9.23
CA GLY A 224 7.97 5.83 7.94
C GLY A 224 7.46 7.22 7.56
N CYS A 225 6.15 7.40 7.62
CA CYS A 225 5.49 8.69 7.37
C CYS A 225 5.95 9.83 8.31
N ALA A 226 6.19 9.55 9.59
CA ALA A 226 6.64 10.54 10.57
C ALA A 226 8.15 10.80 10.51
N SER A 227 8.91 9.92 9.84
CA SER A 227 10.35 10.11 9.60
C SER A 227 10.61 10.83 8.28
N SER A 228 9.56 11.17 7.53
CA SER A 228 9.58 12.03 6.35
C SER A 228 8.73 13.29 6.58
N ALA A 229 8.78 14.26 5.66
CA ALA A 229 7.95 15.47 5.76
C ALA A 229 6.48 15.22 5.31
N TYR A 230 6.14 14.01 4.88
CA TYR A 230 4.86 13.75 4.20
C TYR A 230 3.64 14.01 5.10
N ILE A 231 3.66 13.50 6.34
CA ILE A 231 2.60 13.76 7.33
C ILE A 231 2.55 15.24 7.72
N HIS A 232 3.70 15.92 7.75
CA HIS A 232 3.74 17.35 8.07
C HIS A 232 3.01 18.16 7.00
N SER A 233 3.23 17.84 5.72
CA SER A 233 2.68 18.56 4.58
C SER A 233 1.22 18.20 4.29
N THR A 234 0.67 17.17 4.94
CA THR A 234 -0.71 16.70 4.73
C THR A 234 -1.68 17.24 5.78
N GLY A 235 -2.75 17.90 5.32
CA GLY A 235 -3.85 18.41 6.15
C GLY A 235 -4.24 19.85 5.79
N PHE A 236 -5.28 20.38 6.44
CA PHE A 236 -5.71 21.76 6.24
C PHE A 236 -4.76 22.77 6.90
N PRO A 237 -4.60 23.98 6.31
CA PRO A 237 -3.91 25.08 6.96
C PRO A 237 -4.68 25.57 8.20
N GLN A 238 -3.97 26.25 9.10
CA GLN A 238 -4.49 26.69 10.40
C GLN A 238 -5.70 27.65 10.30
N ASP A 239 -5.70 28.51 9.28
CA ASP A 239 -6.71 29.52 9.00
C ASP A 239 -8.02 28.93 8.41
N GLN A 240 -7.96 27.75 7.80
CA GLN A 240 -9.13 27.03 7.29
C GLN A 240 -9.81 26.13 8.33
N LEU A 241 -9.35 26.12 9.59
CA LEU A 241 -9.92 25.27 10.64
C LEU A 241 -10.79 26.05 11.64
N PRO A 242 -11.96 25.51 12.05
CA PRO A 242 -12.90 26.21 12.94
C PRO A 242 -12.37 26.54 14.36
N ARG A 243 -11.14 26.16 14.74
CA ARG A 243 -10.68 26.18 16.14
C ARG A 243 -9.32 26.84 16.41
N GLY A 244 -8.65 27.46 15.44
CA GLY A 244 -7.42 28.23 15.67
C GLY A 244 -6.23 27.46 16.28
N LYS A 245 -6.38 26.15 16.50
CA LYS A 245 -5.31 25.21 16.83
C LYS A 245 -4.81 24.68 15.49
N GLY A 246 -3.54 24.94 15.18
CA GLY A 246 -2.90 24.63 13.91
C GLY A 246 -3.34 23.28 13.37
N GLY A 247 -3.65 23.19 12.07
CA GLY A 247 -4.21 21.95 11.53
C GLY A 247 -3.34 20.78 11.86
N ASP A 248 -3.88 19.83 12.61
CA ASP A 248 -3.10 18.69 13.06
C ASP A 248 -2.60 17.93 11.82
N PRO A 249 -1.32 17.52 11.81
CA PRO A 249 -0.80 16.74 10.71
C PRO A 249 -1.66 15.50 10.51
N SER A 250 -2.03 15.21 9.27
CA SER A 250 -2.97 14.14 8.95
C SER A 250 -2.26 13.01 8.21
N ARG A 251 -2.41 11.78 8.72
CA ARG A 251 -1.98 10.59 7.98
C ARG A 251 -2.94 10.35 6.79
N HIS A 252 -2.40 9.84 5.69
CA HIS A 252 -3.20 9.35 4.58
C HIS A 252 -4.09 8.15 5.00
N GLY A 253 -5.28 8.02 4.41
CA GLY A 253 -6.24 6.96 4.78
C GLY A 253 -5.78 5.53 4.43
N VAL A 254 -4.67 5.38 3.73
CA VAL A 254 -4.06 4.09 3.37
C VAL A 254 -2.70 3.93 4.05
N TRP A 255 -2.09 2.75 3.94
CA TRP A 255 -0.74 2.47 4.43
C TRP A 255 0.32 3.03 3.46
N LEU A 256 0.33 4.35 3.29
CA LEU A 256 1.02 4.99 2.18
C LEU A 256 2.53 4.71 2.15
N ALA A 257 3.22 4.77 3.30
CA ALA A 257 4.66 4.49 3.31
C ALA A 257 4.98 3.05 2.90
N ASP A 258 4.12 2.09 3.26
CA ASP A 258 4.24 0.70 2.85
C ASP A 258 4.05 0.57 1.33
N TYR A 259 2.97 1.12 0.78
CA TYR A 259 2.65 0.99 -0.65
C TYR A 259 3.68 1.67 -1.55
N VAL A 260 4.11 2.89 -1.21
CA VAL A 260 5.14 3.61 -2.00
C VAL A 260 6.48 2.88 -1.91
N ALA A 261 6.86 2.33 -0.74
CA ALA A 261 8.03 1.47 -0.64
C ALA A 261 7.89 0.19 -1.45
N GLY A 262 6.71 -0.43 -1.47
CA GLY A 262 6.46 -1.64 -2.24
C GLY A 262 6.57 -1.41 -3.76
N GLU A 263 6.04 -0.29 -4.25
CA GLU A 263 6.18 0.11 -5.66
C GLU A 263 7.65 0.34 -6.02
N GLN A 264 8.38 1.12 -5.22
CA GLN A 264 9.80 1.35 -5.44
C GLN A 264 10.62 0.05 -5.34
N ALA A 265 10.28 -0.86 -4.42
CA ALA A 265 10.89 -2.17 -4.33
C ALA A 265 10.66 -2.98 -5.60
N GLY A 266 9.45 -3.00 -6.14
CA GLY A 266 9.14 -3.60 -7.44
C GLY A 266 10.04 -3.06 -8.56
N VAL A 267 10.11 -1.73 -8.70
CA VAL A 267 10.96 -1.07 -9.72
C VAL A 267 12.44 -1.43 -9.54
N ASN A 268 12.96 -1.37 -8.31
CA ASN A 268 14.37 -1.68 -8.04
C ASN A 268 14.68 -3.16 -8.28
N ILE A 269 13.76 -4.08 -7.96
CA ILE A 269 13.88 -5.50 -8.27
C ILE A 269 13.96 -5.71 -9.78
N LEU A 270 13.09 -5.08 -10.57
CA LEU A 270 13.12 -5.17 -12.03
C LEU A 270 14.45 -4.64 -12.60
N ALA A 271 14.92 -3.51 -12.12
CA ALA A 271 16.22 -2.95 -12.52
C ALA A 271 17.38 -3.91 -12.16
N ALA A 272 17.32 -4.54 -10.98
CA ALA A 272 18.33 -5.48 -10.55
C ALA A 272 18.32 -6.80 -11.33
N LEU A 273 17.14 -7.31 -11.69
CA LEU A 273 16.99 -8.46 -12.57
C LEU A 273 17.55 -8.16 -13.96
N TYR A 274 17.22 -6.99 -14.52
CA TYR A 274 17.80 -6.53 -15.78
C TYR A 274 19.32 -6.44 -15.71
N TRP A 275 19.88 -5.82 -14.66
CA TRP A 275 21.32 -5.74 -14.45
C TRP A 275 21.98 -7.12 -14.38
N ARG A 276 21.40 -8.03 -13.59
CA ARG A 276 21.85 -9.42 -13.44
C ARG A 276 21.90 -10.16 -14.76
N ASP A 277 20.88 -10.00 -15.60
CA ASP A 277 20.71 -10.82 -16.81
C ASP A 277 21.37 -10.21 -18.04
N ALA A 278 21.36 -8.89 -18.16
CA ALA A 278 21.89 -8.18 -19.32
C ALA A 278 23.34 -7.71 -19.16
N VAL A 279 23.85 -7.56 -17.92
CA VAL A 279 25.13 -6.87 -17.68
C VAL A 279 26.11 -7.65 -16.82
N SER A 280 25.77 -7.97 -15.56
CA SER A 280 26.76 -8.47 -14.60
C SER A 280 26.85 -10.00 -14.52
N GLY A 281 25.73 -10.70 -14.75
CA GLY A 281 25.61 -12.12 -14.41
C GLY A 281 25.42 -12.38 -12.90
N GLU A 282 25.46 -11.36 -12.05
CA GLU A 282 25.37 -11.45 -10.58
C GLU A 282 24.17 -10.68 -10.02
N GLY A 283 23.59 -11.20 -8.93
CA GLY A 283 22.52 -10.54 -8.20
C GLY A 283 23.03 -9.43 -7.28
N GLN A 284 22.13 -8.84 -6.50
CA GLN A 284 22.48 -7.75 -5.58
C GLN A 284 21.50 -7.64 -4.42
N PHE A 285 21.94 -6.94 -3.37
CA PHE A 285 21.10 -6.54 -2.26
C PHE A 285 20.51 -5.16 -2.51
N ILE A 286 19.21 -5.03 -2.26
CA ILE A 286 18.43 -3.81 -2.37
C ILE A 286 17.80 -3.57 -1.00
N GLU A 287 17.89 -2.34 -0.54
CA GLU A 287 17.15 -1.86 0.63
C GLU A 287 16.20 -0.76 0.16
N VAL A 288 14.91 -0.91 0.49
CA VAL A 288 13.89 0.11 0.25
C VAL A 288 13.20 0.41 1.57
N THR A 289 13.04 1.70 1.87
CA THR A 289 12.43 2.15 3.12
C THR A 289 11.23 3.06 2.85
N GLY A 290 10.15 2.89 3.62
CA GLY A 290 8.99 3.77 3.53
C GLY A 290 9.30 5.24 3.82
N ALA A 291 10.27 5.54 4.67
CA ALA A 291 10.69 6.93 4.90
C ALA A 291 11.35 7.54 3.67
N GLU A 292 12.34 6.87 3.07
CA GLU A 292 13.04 7.37 1.87
C GLU A 292 12.11 7.39 0.66
N ALA A 293 11.30 6.34 0.48
CA ALA A 293 10.35 6.26 -0.62
C ALA A 293 9.32 7.41 -0.59
N LEU A 294 8.88 7.82 0.62
CA LEU A 294 8.05 9.01 0.75
C LEU A 294 8.82 10.32 0.55
N MET A 295 10.11 10.38 0.89
CA MET A 295 10.94 11.56 0.65
C MET A 295 11.08 11.87 -0.85
N ASP A 296 11.11 10.83 -1.70
CA ASP A 296 11.17 10.99 -3.16
C ASP A 296 9.94 11.66 -3.76
N ILE A 297 8.79 11.61 -3.06
CA ILE A 297 7.51 12.17 -3.53
C ILE A 297 7.06 13.39 -2.72
N LEU A 298 7.99 14.10 -2.07
CA LEU A 298 7.69 15.34 -1.33
C LEU A 298 7.56 16.60 -2.20
N ASP A 299 7.50 16.45 -3.52
CA ASP A 299 7.44 17.57 -4.46
C ASP A 299 8.58 18.59 -4.17
N PHE A 300 8.32 19.89 -4.28
CA PHE A 300 9.31 20.93 -4.03
C PHE A 300 9.57 21.23 -2.53
N ASP A 301 9.14 20.41 -1.57
CA ASP A 301 9.32 20.68 -0.13
C ASP A 301 10.80 20.82 0.26
N ILE A 302 11.66 19.95 -0.27
CA ILE A 302 13.12 20.01 -0.03
C ILE A 302 13.70 21.28 -0.65
N SER A 303 13.26 21.63 -1.86
CA SER A 303 13.70 22.85 -2.54
C SER A 303 13.21 24.12 -1.84
N TRP A 304 12.00 24.10 -1.28
CA TRP A 304 11.42 25.17 -0.47
C TRP A 304 12.25 25.42 0.78
N TYR A 305 12.63 24.36 1.49
CA TYR A 305 13.55 24.48 2.62
C TYR A 305 14.92 25.00 2.18
N GLY A 306 15.45 24.52 1.05
CA GLY A 306 16.71 25.01 0.48
C GLY A 306 16.70 26.49 0.09
N PHE A 307 15.54 27.04 -0.28
CA PHE A 307 15.40 28.44 -0.69
C PHE A 307 15.65 29.43 0.45
N ASN A 308 15.08 29.20 1.64
CA ASN A 308 15.18 30.17 2.74
C ASN A 308 15.11 29.55 4.15
N THR A 309 15.29 28.24 4.29
CA THR A 309 15.17 27.48 5.55
C THR A 309 13.78 27.51 6.20
N SER A 310 12.76 27.99 5.49
CA SER A 310 11.38 27.89 5.97
C SER A 310 10.82 26.49 5.72
N ILE A 311 9.96 26.04 6.63
CA ILE A 311 9.23 24.77 6.47
C ILE A 311 7.95 25.10 5.72
N LYS A 312 7.68 24.40 4.61
CA LYS A 312 6.44 24.58 3.84
C LYS A 312 5.24 24.28 4.73
N GLY A 313 4.30 25.22 4.77
CA GLY A 313 3.05 25.05 5.50
C GLY A 313 2.12 24.07 4.78
N ARG A 314 1.19 23.48 5.53
CA ARG A 314 0.05 22.75 4.95
C ARG A 314 -0.80 23.70 4.12
N THR A 315 -1.28 23.26 2.96
CA THR A 315 -2.17 24.05 2.07
C THR A 315 -3.51 23.37 1.82
N GLY A 316 -3.78 22.23 2.45
CA GLY A 316 -5.02 21.48 2.24
C GLY A 316 -5.13 21.02 0.79
N GLY A 317 -6.24 21.37 0.14
CA GLY A 317 -6.48 21.04 -1.26
C GLY A 317 -5.84 22.00 -2.27
N TRP A 318 -5.21 23.08 -1.82
CA TRP A 318 -4.70 24.15 -2.69
C TRP A 318 -3.25 23.90 -3.11
N ASP A 319 -2.99 24.03 -4.42
CA ASP A 319 -1.64 24.11 -4.97
C ASP A 319 -1.12 25.55 -4.94
N PRO A 320 -0.07 25.87 -4.15
CA PRO A 320 0.42 27.24 -3.99
C PRO A 320 1.06 27.82 -5.26
N ASN A 321 1.32 27.02 -6.30
CA ASN A 321 1.86 27.50 -7.57
C ASN A 321 0.77 28.00 -8.53
N LEU A 322 -0.51 27.76 -8.22
CA LEU A 322 -1.63 28.02 -9.14
C LEU A 322 -2.76 28.81 -8.47
N ASN A 323 -3.29 29.79 -9.20
CA ASN A 323 -4.45 30.56 -8.74
C ASN A 323 -5.74 29.76 -8.94
N GLN A 324 -6.55 29.62 -7.89
CA GLN A 324 -7.78 28.81 -7.89
C GLN A 324 -7.52 27.38 -8.41
N TYR A 325 -6.66 26.64 -7.71
CA TYR A 325 -6.38 25.23 -7.96
C TYR A 325 -6.59 24.44 -6.67
N GLU A 326 -7.86 24.22 -6.32
CA GLU A 326 -8.25 23.64 -5.05
C GLU A 326 -9.62 22.94 -5.07
N TRP A 327 -9.87 22.15 -4.03
CA TRP A 327 -11.18 21.54 -3.76
C TRP A 327 -12.13 22.57 -3.14
N ASN A 328 -13.22 22.87 -3.84
CA ASN A 328 -14.20 23.88 -3.45
C ASN A 328 -15.49 23.22 -2.93
N PRO A 329 -16.05 23.66 -1.79
CA PRO A 329 -17.29 23.12 -1.27
C PRO A 329 -18.47 23.44 -2.19
N CYS A 330 -19.32 22.43 -2.42
CA CYS A 330 -20.54 22.49 -3.21
C CYS A 330 -21.74 22.06 -2.36
N ARG A 331 -22.96 22.21 -2.88
CA ARG A 331 -24.20 21.86 -2.16
C ARG A 331 -24.21 20.41 -1.62
N ASP A 332 -23.64 19.48 -2.37
CA ASP A 332 -23.70 18.03 -2.14
C ASP A 332 -22.32 17.35 -2.15
N GLY A 333 -21.23 18.12 -1.99
CA GLY A 333 -19.88 17.57 -1.95
C GLY A 333 -18.80 18.62 -2.19
N TYR A 334 -17.76 18.25 -2.92
CA TYR A 334 -16.65 19.11 -3.31
C TYR A 334 -16.39 19.00 -4.81
N MET A 335 -15.90 20.08 -5.42
CA MET A 335 -15.47 20.12 -6.81
C MET A 335 -14.06 20.69 -6.90
N MET A 336 -13.17 20.03 -7.63
CA MET A 336 -11.88 20.61 -7.97
C MET A 336 -12.10 21.72 -9.01
N ILE A 337 -11.64 22.93 -8.71
CA ILE A 337 -11.60 24.04 -9.65
C ILE A 337 -10.13 24.40 -9.85
N GLY A 338 -9.72 24.53 -11.12
CA GLY A 338 -8.32 24.70 -11.51
C GLY A 338 -8.13 25.71 -12.64
N GLY A 339 -7.47 26.83 -12.38
CA GLY A 339 -7.16 27.88 -13.35
C GLY A 339 -5.66 28.03 -13.66
N GLN A 340 -5.08 27.14 -14.47
CA GLN A 340 -3.62 27.14 -14.73
C GLN A 340 -3.10 28.36 -15.55
N SER A 341 -4.01 29.17 -16.11
CA SER A 341 -3.63 30.37 -16.89
C SER A 341 -4.56 31.53 -16.56
N ASP A 342 -4.08 32.76 -16.75
CA ASP A 342 -4.87 33.99 -16.56
C ASP A 342 -6.21 33.95 -17.32
N ARG A 343 -6.20 33.37 -18.52
CA ARG A 343 -7.40 33.19 -19.33
C ARG A 343 -8.41 32.26 -18.67
N LEU A 344 -7.96 31.15 -18.10
CA LEU A 344 -8.83 30.22 -17.39
C LEU A 344 -9.33 30.83 -16.09
N TRP A 345 -8.44 31.46 -15.32
CA TRP A 345 -8.78 32.20 -14.10
C TRP A 345 -9.88 33.24 -14.36
N TYR A 346 -9.71 34.09 -15.39
CA TYR A 346 -10.71 35.09 -15.76
C TYR A 346 -12.06 34.47 -16.14
N ARG A 347 -12.05 33.35 -16.88
CA ARG A 347 -13.28 32.66 -17.29
C ARG A 347 -13.98 31.98 -16.13
N ILE A 348 -13.23 31.37 -15.21
CA ILE A 348 -13.78 30.78 -13.99
C ILE A 348 -14.51 31.85 -13.19
N GLY A 349 -13.87 33.01 -12.97
CA GLY A 349 -14.48 34.15 -12.28
C GLY A 349 -15.74 34.74 -12.95
N MET A 350 -15.98 34.46 -14.23
CA MET A 350 -17.22 34.84 -14.92
C MET A 350 -18.33 33.78 -14.83
N CYS A 351 -18.02 32.57 -14.37
CA CYS A 351 -18.94 31.44 -14.24
C CYS A 351 -19.42 31.19 -12.81
N ILE A 352 -18.63 31.58 -11.81
CA ILE A 352 -18.98 31.60 -10.38
C ILE A 352 -19.52 32.97 -9.99
#